data_AF-A0A9P3A7Z9-F1
#
_entry.id   AF-A0A9P3A7Z9-F1
#
_cell.length_a   1.000
_cell.length_b   1.000
_cell.length_c   1.000
_cell.angle_alpha   90.00
_cell.angle_beta   90.00
_cell.angle_gamma   90.00
#
_symmetry.space_group_name_H-M   'P 1'
#
loop_
_entity.id
_entity.type
_entity.pdbx_description
1 polymer ?
#
loop_
_entity_poly.entity_id
_entity_poly.type
_entity_poly.pdbx_seq_one_letter_code
_entity_poly.pdbx_strand_id
1 'polypeptide(L)'
;MLARPPWLLYRRLQTHQPHLHFTSTLSPQHPYTHHIASKQPVQVVQSRYAASMSSTTEAIATQLFARDPIPQLEPGKKVYDPKLAKTIASLDEHEYVKAALHLANDDIHNCHEIAQAHEGDTIADILHATLHRREGDYWNSKWWWSRIPAHPTIKSVADSKAFVDACERLNGTGSKEEDELRERQWDELKGLVEFTRGKYGK
;
A
#
# COMPACT_ATOMS: atom_id res chain seq x y z
N MET A 1 6.26 -16.62 31.83
CA MET A 1 7.48 -15.80 31.75
C MET A 1 7.25 -14.79 30.65
N LEU A 2 7.10 -13.52 31.03
CA LEU A 2 6.72 -12.42 30.14
C LEU A 2 8.00 -11.70 29.69
N ALA A 3 8.27 -11.68 28.40
CA ALA A 3 9.30 -10.83 27.82
C ALA A 3 8.62 -9.71 27.02
N ARG A 4 8.90 -8.46 27.40
CA ARG A 4 8.53 -7.24 26.66
C ARG A 4 9.73 -6.82 25.79
N PRO A 5 9.56 -6.41 24.53
CA PRO A 5 10.59 -5.69 23.79
C PRO A 5 10.53 -4.16 24.04
N PRO A 6 11.62 -3.41 23.77
CA PRO A 6 11.92 -2.20 24.51
C PRO A 6 11.93 -0.93 23.65
N TRP A 7 10.79 -0.39 23.19
CA TRP A 7 10.78 0.95 22.57
C TRP A 7 9.44 1.67 22.85
N LEU A 8 9.41 2.49 23.91
CA LEU A 8 8.33 3.42 24.24
C LEU A 8 8.98 4.75 24.57
N LEU A 9 8.75 5.80 23.77
CA LEU A 9 8.87 7.21 24.17
C LEU A 9 8.59 8.11 22.96
N TYR A 10 7.34 8.54 22.75
CA TYR A 10 6.92 9.96 22.85
C TYR A 10 5.49 10.17 22.31
N ARG A 11 4.74 10.99 23.03
CA ARG A 11 3.33 11.36 22.83
C ARG A 11 3.25 12.88 22.65
N ARG A 12 2.13 13.36 22.07
CA ARG A 12 1.51 14.71 22.13
C ARG A 12 1.93 15.69 21.01
N LEU A 13 1.08 16.56 20.43
CA LEU A 13 -0.34 16.96 20.56
C LEU A 13 -0.74 17.85 19.34
N GLN A 14 -2.04 17.86 18.99
CA GLN A 14 -2.97 18.96 18.57
C GLN A 14 -2.45 20.16 17.72
N THR A 15 -3.19 20.77 16.76
CA THR A 15 -4.43 21.57 16.92
C THR A 15 -5.11 21.97 15.57
N HIS A 16 -6.37 22.42 15.66
CA HIS A 16 -7.37 22.80 14.65
C HIS A 16 -7.23 24.16 13.89
N GLN A 17 -7.80 24.21 12.65
CA GLN A 17 -8.73 25.20 11.97
C GLN A 17 -8.41 26.74 11.98
N PRO A 18 -9.13 27.66 11.27
CA PRO A 18 -10.11 27.58 10.15
C PRO A 18 -9.94 28.65 9.00
N HIS A 19 -10.87 28.54 8.04
CA HIS A 19 -11.36 29.40 6.95
C HIS A 19 -11.27 30.95 7.02
N LEU A 20 -11.21 31.57 5.82
CA LEU A 20 -11.57 32.98 5.57
C LEU A 20 -12.46 33.13 4.32
N HIS A 21 -13.57 33.84 4.48
CA HIS A 21 -14.48 34.32 3.45
C HIS A 21 -14.00 35.66 2.88
N PHE A 22 -14.29 35.94 1.60
CA PHE A 22 -14.23 37.30 1.07
C PHE A 22 -15.46 37.60 0.22
N THR A 23 -16.14 38.69 0.58
CA THR A 23 -17.29 39.30 -0.10
C THR A 23 -16.81 40.48 -0.96
N SER A 24 -17.42 40.74 -2.11
CA SER A 24 -17.53 42.12 -2.62
C SER A 24 -18.63 42.25 -3.67
N THR A 25 -19.20 43.46 -3.74
CA THR A 25 -20.52 43.84 -4.25
C THR A 25 -20.44 44.89 -5.39
N LEU A 26 -21.55 45.06 -6.13
CA LEU A 26 -21.99 46.20 -6.99
C LEU A 26 -21.46 46.19 -8.46
N SER A 27 -22.25 46.06 -9.55
CA SER A 27 -23.36 46.87 -10.16
C SER A 27 -22.88 48.23 -10.74
N PRO A 28 -23.47 48.89 -11.78
CA PRO A 28 -24.61 48.56 -12.68
C PRO A 28 -24.53 49.04 -14.19
N GLN A 29 -25.57 48.68 -15.00
CA GLN A 29 -26.24 49.40 -16.14
C GLN A 29 -25.78 49.37 -17.63
N HIS A 30 -26.68 48.78 -18.47
CA HIS A 30 -27.26 49.18 -19.80
C HIS A 30 -26.40 49.38 -21.09
N PRO A 31 -26.99 49.43 -22.31
CA PRO A 31 -28.03 48.58 -22.92
C PRO A 31 -27.67 48.09 -24.37
N TYR A 32 -28.54 47.22 -24.89
CA TYR A 32 -28.68 46.62 -26.24
C TYR A 32 -27.99 47.24 -27.47
N THR A 33 -27.37 46.37 -28.29
CA THR A 33 -27.43 46.43 -29.77
C THR A 33 -27.40 45.01 -30.36
N HIS A 34 -28.34 44.70 -31.26
CA HIS A 34 -28.36 43.48 -32.09
C HIS A 34 -27.21 43.50 -33.11
N HIS A 35 -26.44 42.41 -33.21
CA HIS A 35 -25.69 42.05 -34.43
C HIS A 35 -25.64 40.52 -34.58
N ILE A 36 -25.99 40.07 -35.78
CA ILE A 36 -25.92 38.69 -36.26
C ILE A 36 -24.46 38.39 -36.62
N ALA A 37 -23.85 37.38 -36.00
CA ALA A 37 -22.58 36.81 -36.46
C ALA A 37 -22.44 35.34 -36.06
N SER A 38 -22.26 34.51 -37.09
CA SER A 38 -21.62 33.19 -37.15
C SER A 38 -21.31 32.46 -35.82
N LYS A 39 -21.90 31.27 -35.68
CA LYS A 39 -21.48 30.25 -34.70
C LYS A 39 -20.02 29.84 -35.01
N GLN A 40 -19.07 30.39 -34.26
CA GLN A 40 -17.76 29.78 -34.06
C GLN A 40 -17.95 28.54 -33.17
N PRO A 41 -17.37 27.37 -33.50
CA PRO A 41 -17.40 26.24 -32.59
C PRO A 41 -16.61 26.64 -31.33
N VAL A 42 -17.29 26.63 -30.19
CA VAL A 42 -16.66 26.73 -28.88
C VAL A 42 -15.66 25.60 -28.81
N GLN A 43 -14.37 25.91 -28.91
CA GLN A 43 -13.35 24.96 -28.54
C GLN A 43 -13.57 24.67 -27.06
N VAL A 44 -14.19 23.53 -26.78
CA VAL A 44 -14.12 22.90 -25.47
C VAL A 44 -12.63 22.69 -25.25
N VAL A 45 -12.04 23.58 -24.46
CA VAL A 45 -10.71 23.37 -23.89
C VAL A 45 -10.89 22.21 -22.93
N GLN A 46 -10.91 20.99 -23.47
CA GLN A 46 -10.81 19.79 -22.68
C GLN A 46 -9.54 19.96 -21.86
N SER A 47 -9.71 19.86 -20.55
CA SER A 47 -8.70 19.94 -19.53
C SER A 47 -7.63 18.87 -19.76
N ARG A 48 -6.70 19.14 -20.67
CA ARG A 48 -5.52 18.29 -20.93
C ARG A 48 -4.43 18.48 -19.88
N TYR A 49 -4.70 19.28 -18.84
CA TYR A 49 -3.85 19.48 -17.67
C TYR A 49 -4.03 18.40 -16.58
N ALA A 50 -4.68 17.28 -16.89
CA ALA A 50 -4.76 16.10 -16.03
C ALA A 50 -4.01 14.89 -16.63
N ALA A 51 -2.94 15.13 -17.39
CA ALA A 51 -1.88 14.13 -17.51
C ALA A 51 -1.22 14.03 -16.12
N SER A 52 -1.80 13.13 -15.31
CA SER A 52 -1.41 12.78 -13.95
C SER A 52 0.11 12.83 -13.75
N MET A 53 0.58 13.76 -12.92
CA MET A 53 1.87 13.56 -12.27
C MET A 53 1.67 12.41 -11.29
N SER A 54 2.01 11.19 -11.74
CA SER A 54 2.08 10.01 -10.90
C SER A 54 2.88 10.35 -9.64
N SER A 55 2.31 10.11 -8.45
CA SER A 55 3.05 10.35 -7.21
C SER A 55 4.31 9.49 -7.18
N THR A 56 5.33 9.88 -6.41
CA THR A 56 6.54 9.06 -6.25
C THR A 56 6.20 7.64 -5.81
N THR A 57 5.18 7.49 -4.95
CA THR A 57 4.69 6.20 -4.46
C THR A 57 3.95 5.39 -5.54
N GLU A 58 3.17 6.02 -6.45
CA GLU A 58 2.63 5.34 -7.65
C GLU A 58 3.74 4.84 -8.58
N ALA A 59 4.76 5.66 -8.81
CA ALA A 59 5.89 5.29 -9.66
C ALA A 59 6.67 4.09 -9.08
N ILE A 60 6.89 4.08 -7.76
CA ILE A 60 7.52 2.94 -7.06
C ILE A 60 6.65 1.68 -7.16
N ALA A 61 5.34 1.79 -6.89
CA ALA A 61 4.43 0.65 -7.00
C ALA A 61 4.42 0.08 -8.44
N THR A 62 4.35 0.96 -9.43
CA THR A 62 4.43 0.58 -10.86
C THR A 62 5.73 -0.15 -11.17
N GLN A 63 6.87 0.35 -10.70
CA GLN A 63 8.17 -0.30 -10.89
C GLN A 63 8.24 -1.66 -10.20
N LEU A 64 7.78 -1.77 -8.94
CA LEU A 64 7.78 -3.03 -8.19
C LEU A 64 6.91 -4.08 -8.87
N PHE A 65 5.71 -3.72 -9.31
CA PHE A 65 4.75 -4.66 -9.88
C PHE A 65 4.99 -4.99 -11.36
N ALA A 66 5.89 -4.25 -12.03
CA ALA A 66 6.42 -4.60 -13.34
C ALA A 66 7.60 -5.58 -13.30
N ARG A 67 8.05 -5.99 -12.09
CA ARG A 67 9.19 -6.91 -11.98
C ARG A 67 8.90 -8.27 -12.59
N ASP A 68 9.90 -8.80 -13.31
CA ASP A 68 9.93 -10.14 -13.88
C ASP A 68 11.31 -10.76 -13.57
N PRO A 69 11.38 -11.96 -12.97
CA PRO A 69 10.27 -12.79 -12.52
C PRO A 69 9.55 -12.24 -11.28
N ILE A 70 8.29 -12.66 -11.10
CA ILE A 70 7.54 -12.45 -9.86
C ILE A 70 8.28 -13.09 -8.65
N PRO A 71 8.03 -12.66 -7.40
CA PRO A 71 8.77 -13.17 -6.24
C PRO A 71 8.70 -14.68 -6.11
N GLN A 72 9.75 -15.24 -5.52
CA GLN A 72 9.67 -16.56 -4.88
C GLN A 72 8.72 -16.49 -3.68
N LEU A 73 8.24 -17.66 -3.23
CA LEU A 73 7.44 -17.72 -2.00
C LEU A 73 8.24 -17.15 -0.82
N GLU A 74 9.48 -17.62 -0.68
CA GLU A 74 10.49 -17.08 0.23
C GLU A 74 11.61 -16.36 -0.57
N PRO A 75 11.79 -15.03 -0.45
CA PRO A 75 12.83 -14.30 -1.19
C PRO A 75 14.24 -14.48 -0.61
N GLY A 76 14.38 -15.19 0.52
CA GLY A 76 15.63 -15.33 1.25
C GLY A 76 16.04 -14.02 1.93
N LYS A 77 17.37 -13.80 2.03
CA LYS A 77 17.93 -12.68 2.83
C LYS A 77 18.13 -11.38 2.07
N LYS A 78 17.88 -11.36 0.75
CA LYS A 78 18.19 -10.21 -0.10
C LYS A 78 16.90 -9.47 -0.45
N VAL A 79 16.94 -8.17 -0.24
CA VAL A 79 15.96 -7.23 -0.80
C VAL A 79 16.04 -7.28 -2.33
N TYR A 80 14.89 -7.18 -3.01
CA TYR A 80 14.83 -7.17 -4.48
C TYR A 80 15.60 -5.97 -5.06
N ASP A 81 15.25 -4.75 -4.63
CA ASP A 81 15.98 -3.53 -5.00
C ASP A 81 16.35 -2.70 -3.75
N PRO A 82 17.64 -2.68 -3.34
CA PRO A 82 18.12 -1.89 -2.22
C PRO A 82 17.98 -0.37 -2.41
N LYS A 83 17.93 0.13 -3.66
CA LYS A 83 17.67 1.56 -3.91
C LYS A 83 16.22 1.88 -3.62
N LEU A 84 15.29 1.03 -4.07
CA LEU A 84 13.87 1.19 -3.74
C LEU A 84 13.64 1.13 -2.23
N ALA A 85 14.30 0.25 -1.49
CA ALA A 85 14.17 0.22 -0.03
C ALA A 85 14.47 1.59 0.62
N LYS A 86 15.56 2.25 0.20
CA LYS A 86 15.89 3.61 0.68
C LYS A 86 14.84 4.63 0.27
N THR A 87 14.38 4.58 -0.98
CA THR A 87 13.36 5.50 -1.47
C THR A 87 12.04 5.32 -0.72
N ILE A 88 11.59 4.08 -0.50
CA ILE A 88 10.37 3.74 0.24
C ILE A 88 10.44 4.30 1.67
N ALA A 89 11.56 4.10 2.37
CA ALA A 89 11.75 4.62 3.72
C ALA A 89 11.59 6.15 3.78
N SER A 90 12.08 6.85 2.74
CA SER A 90 12.04 8.32 2.63
C SER A 90 10.70 8.91 2.16
N LEU A 91 9.72 8.08 1.77
CA LEU A 91 8.43 8.57 1.31
C LEU A 91 7.73 9.39 2.41
N ASP A 92 7.01 10.43 2.01
CA ASP A 92 6.10 11.15 2.92
C ASP A 92 4.71 10.48 2.88
N GLU A 93 4.65 9.22 3.30
CA GLU A 93 3.48 8.35 3.26
C GLU A 93 3.21 7.72 4.63
N HIS A 94 1.99 7.22 4.83
CA HIS A 94 1.65 6.46 6.03
C HIS A 94 2.54 5.22 6.18
N GLU A 95 2.87 4.84 7.43
CA GLU A 95 3.80 3.74 7.72
C GLU A 95 3.32 2.41 7.10
N TYR A 96 2.02 2.12 7.12
CA TYR A 96 1.45 0.94 6.46
C TYR A 96 1.63 0.90 4.94
N VAL A 97 1.62 2.07 4.27
CA VAL A 97 1.93 2.14 2.83
C VAL A 97 3.39 1.76 2.61
N LYS A 98 4.30 2.30 3.43
CA LYS A 98 5.73 1.96 3.37
C LYS A 98 5.96 0.47 3.65
N ALA A 99 5.32 -0.08 4.68
CA ALA A 99 5.46 -1.49 5.05
C ALA A 99 4.99 -2.44 3.93
N ALA A 100 3.86 -2.14 3.28
CA ALA A 100 3.37 -2.91 2.14
C ALA A 100 4.34 -2.83 0.94
N LEU A 101 4.90 -1.65 0.67
CA LEU A 101 5.91 -1.46 -0.39
C LEU A 101 7.23 -2.18 -0.08
N HIS A 102 7.72 -2.11 1.16
CA HIS A 102 8.89 -2.87 1.60
C HIS A 102 8.65 -4.37 1.42
N LEU A 103 7.48 -4.88 1.82
CA LEU A 103 7.14 -6.27 1.63
C LEU A 103 7.13 -6.65 0.15
N ALA A 104 6.50 -5.87 -0.73
CA ALA A 104 6.52 -6.09 -2.18
C ALA A 104 7.93 -6.02 -2.79
N ASN A 105 8.87 -5.33 -2.13
CA ASN A 105 10.29 -5.25 -2.49
C ASN A 105 11.16 -6.35 -1.85
N ASP A 106 10.55 -7.39 -1.27
CA ASP A 106 11.24 -8.48 -0.57
C ASP A 106 12.04 -8.00 0.66
N ASP A 107 11.72 -6.82 1.19
CA ASP A 107 12.36 -6.21 2.35
C ASP A 107 11.62 -6.59 3.64
N ILE A 108 11.86 -7.84 4.06
CA ILE A 108 11.24 -8.44 5.25
C ILE A 108 11.55 -7.61 6.50
N HIS A 109 12.79 -7.13 6.65
CA HIS A 109 13.23 -6.42 7.84
C HIS A 109 12.47 -5.10 8.04
N ASN A 110 12.45 -4.22 7.04
CA ASN A 110 11.76 -2.93 7.20
C ASN A 110 10.24 -3.08 7.30
N CYS A 111 9.65 -4.09 6.63
CA CYS A 111 8.24 -4.42 6.83
C CYS A 111 7.98 -4.85 8.28
N HIS A 112 8.83 -5.73 8.83
CA HIS A 112 8.72 -6.24 10.19
C HIS A 112 8.85 -5.13 11.24
N GLU A 113 9.85 -4.24 11.13
CA GLU A 113 10.01 -3.13 12.07
C GLU A 113 8.74 -2.25 12.16
N ILE A 114 8.13 -1.94 11.02
CA ILE A 114 6.87 -1.17 10.99
C ILE A 114 5.71 -2.02 11.56
N ALA A 115 5.53 -3.25 11.10
CA ALA A 115 4.42 -4.10 11.58
C ALA A 115 4.50 -4.32 13.10
N GLN A 116 5.70 -4.56 13.62
CA GLN A 116 5.97 -4.78 15.05
C GLN A 116 5.71 -3.51 15.88
N ALA A 117 5.97 -2.32 15.33
CA ALA A 117 5.68 -1.05 16.03
C ALA A 117 4.16 -0.78 16.19
N HIS A 118 3.32 -1.47 15.41
CA HIS A 118 1.87 -1.25 15.36
C HIS A 118 1.05 -2.53 15.62
N GLU A 119 1.61 -3.51 16.31
CA GLU A 119 0.91 -4.76 16.66
C GLU A 119 -0.43 -4.48 17.35
N GLY A 120 -1.44 -5.26 16.96
CA GLY A 120 -2.83 -5.10 17.41
C GLY A 120 -3.68 -4.21 16.50
N ASP A 121 -3.08 -3.45 15.58
CA ASP A 121 -3.79 -2.92 14.41
C ASP A 121 -3.97 -4.03 13.38
N THR A 122 -5.20 -4.22 12.90
CA THR A 122 -5.53 -5.26 11.92
C THR A 122 -4.65 -5.23 10.67
N ILE A 123 -4.27 -4.05 10.16
CA ILE A 123 -3.43 -3.96 8.96
C ILE A 123 -1.98 -4.30 9.26
N ALA A 124 -1.46 -3.84 10.40
CA ALA A 124 -0.12 -4.20 10.84
C ALA A 124 -0.02 -5.72 11.07
N ASP A 125 -1.02 -6.32 11.74
CA ASP A 125 -1.08 -7.77 11.97
C ASP A 125 -1.19 -8.56 10.66
N ILE A 126 -1.94 -8.07 9.66
CA ILE A 126 -1.99 -8.68 8.32
C ILE A 126 -0.61 -8.63 7.65
N LEU A 127 0.07 -7.48 7.67
CA LEU A 127 1.43 -7.35 7.16
C LEU A 127 2.38 -8.31 7.89
N HIS A 128 2.23 -8.43 9.21
CA HIS A 128 3.00 -9.33 10.06
C HIS A 128 2.76 -10.81 9.74
N ALA A 129 1.52 -11.19 9.48
CA ALA A 129 1.18 -12.55 9.09
C ALA A 129 1.73 -12.89 7.70
N THR A 130 1.57 -11.98 6.73
CA THR A 130 2.10 -12.17 5.37
C THR A 130 3.63 -12.16 5.35
N LEU A 131 4.30 -11.28 6.10
CA LEU A 131 5.77 -11.24 6.13
C LEU A 131 6.37 -12.53 6.69
N HIS A 132 5.82 -13.10 7.77
CA HIS A 132 6.37 -14.34 8.33
C HIS A 132 6.19 -15.55 7.40
N ARG A 133 5.10 -15.60 6.61
CA ARG A 133 4.95 -16.61 5.56
C ARG A 133 6.10 -16.54 4.57
N ARG A 134 6.49 -15.32 4.19
CA ARG A 134 7.56 -15.06 3.22
C ARG A 134 8.96 -15.22 3.82
N GLU A 135 9.11 -15.04 5.12
CA GLU A 135 10.35 -15.30 5.84
C GLU A 135 10.65 -16.81 6.02
N GLY A 136 9.62 -17.65 5.88
CA GLY A 136 9.68 -19.09 6.18
C GLY A 136 9.32 -19.42 7.63
N ASP A 137 8.89 -18.44 8.44
CA ASP A 137 8.32 -18.68 9.78
C ASP A 137 6.81 -18.97 9.67
N TYR A 138 6.50 -20.12 9.07
CA TYR A 138 5.13 -20.56 8.79
C TYR A 138 4.28 -20.70 10.05
N TRP A 139 4.87 -21.15 11.15
CA TRP A 139 4.16 -21.28 12.42
C TRP A 139 3.74 -19.91 12.96
N ASN A 140 4.65 -18.94 12.97
CA ASN A 140 4.33 -17.61 13.49
C ASN A 140 3.38 -16.85 12.56
N SER A 141 3.48 -17.05 11.25
CA SER A 141 2.48 -16.57 10.29
C SER A 141 1.06 -17.06 10.66
N LYS A 142 0.90 -18.37 10.90
CA LYS A 142 -0.39 -18.96 11.33
C LYS A 142 -0.86 -18.43 12.68
N TRP A 143 0.07 -18.10 13.58
CA TRP A 143 -0.23 -17.49 14.87
C TRP A 143 -0.84 -16.09 14.67
N TRP A 144 -0.25 -15.23 13.84
CA TRP A 144 -0.80 -13.91 13.51
C TRP A 144 -2.15 -14.01 12.80
N TRP A 145 -2.29 -14.90 11.82
CA TRP A 145 -3.58 -15.13 11.13
C TRP A 145 -4.72 -15.47 12.09
N SER A 146 -4.43 -16.17 13.18
CA SER A 146 -5.45 -16.58 14.15
C SER A 146 -6.00 -15.42 15.02
N ARG A 147 -5.41 -14.22 14.91
CA ARG A 147 -5.78 -13.02 15.68
C ARG A 147 -6.45 -11.95 14.83
N ILE A 148 -6.34 -12.07 13.52
CA ILE A 148 -6.86 -11.08 12.58
C ILE A 148 -8.38 -11.24 12.48
N PRO A 149 -9.16 -10.19 12.76
CA PRO A 149 -10.61 -10.21 12.54
C PRO A 149 -10.92 -10.27 11.03
N ALA A 150 -12.19 -10.47 10.67
CA ALA A 150 -12.61 -10.38 9.28
C ALA A 150 -12.21 -9.02 8.68
N HIS A 151 -11.53 -9.05 7.53
CA HIS A 151 -10.99 -7.86 6.89
C HIS A 151 -11.16 -7.91 5.36
N PRO A 152 -11.47 -6.81 4.65
CA PRO A 152 -11.74 -6.83 3.21
C PRO A 152 -10.60 -7.36 2.32
N THR A 153 -9.35 -7.27 2.79
CA THR A 153 -8.17 -7.77 2.04
C THR A 153 -7.92 -9.26 2.23
N ILE A 154 -8.70 -9.94 3.08
CA ILE A 154 -8.54 -11.38 3.34
C ILE A 154 -9.85 -12.10 3.03
N LYS A 155 -9.75 -13.24 2.34
CA LYS A 155 -10.94 -14.07 2.07
C LYS A 155 -11.51 -14.67 3.34
N SER A 156 -10.65 -15.29 4.16
CA SER A 156 -10.96 -15.75 5.51
C SER A 156 -9.66 -16.18 6.22
N VAL A 157 -9.68 -16.21 7.56
CA VAL A 157 -8.54 -16.73 8.35
C VAL A 157 -8.20 -18.19 7.98
N ALA A 158 -9.21 -19.02 7.73
CA ALA A 158 -8.99 -20.43 7.36
C ALA A 158 -8.28 -20.55 5.99
N ASP A 159 -8.70 -19.76 5.02
CA ASP A 159 -8.10 -19.72 3.68
C ASP A 159 -6.65 -19.18 3.73
N SER A 160 -6.38 -18.15 4.53
CA SER A 160 -5.03 -17.65 4.76
C SER A 160 -4.12 -18.70 5.39
N LYS A 161 -4.57 -19.42 6.42
CA LYS A 161 -3.78 -20.47 7.07
C LYS A 161 -3.51 -21.67 6.14
N ALA A 162 -4.49 -22.07 5.34
CA ALA A 162 -4.32 -23.10 4.32
C ALA A 162 -3.31 -22.66 3.24
N PHE A 163 -3.25 -21.37 2.92
CA PHE A 163 -2.24 -20.83 2.02
C PHE A 163 -0.84 -20.92 2.62
N VAL A 164 -0.68 -20.59 3.91
CA VAL A 164 0.59 -20.76 4.62
C VAL A 164 1.06 -22.22 4.57
N ASP A 165 0.18 -23.18 4.86
CA ASP A 165 0.49 -24.62 4.79
C ASP A 165 0.88 -25.07 3.36
N ALA A 166 0.24 -24.49 2.33
CA ALA A 166 0.56 -24.77 0.94
C ALA A 166 1.95 -24.23 0.56
N CYS A 167 2.30 -23.01 0.99
CA CYS A 167 3.63 -22.44 0.78
C CYS A 167 4.71 -23.28 1.47
N GLU A 168 4.51 -23.64 2.74
CA GLU A 168 5.42 -24.49 3.53
C GLU A 168 5.72 -25.81 2.81
N ARG A 169 4.70 -26.41 2.20
CA ARG A 169 4.82 -27.71 1.52
C ARG A 169 5.48 -27.61 0.13
N LEU A 170 5.26 -26.51 -0.60
CA LEU A 170 5.60 -26.41 -2.03
C LEU A 170 6.78 -25.49 -2.33
N ASN A 171 7.25 -24.71 -1.36
CA ASN A 171 8.42 -23.84 -1.55
C ASN A 171 9.65 -24.63 -2.00
N GLY A 172 10.29 -24.17 -3.07
CA GLY A 172 11.51 -24.76 -3.63
C GLY A 172 11.32 -26.06 -4.39
N THR A 173 10.09 -26.44 -4.72
CA THR A 173 9.80 -27.66 -5.50
C THR A 173 10.00 -27.47 -7.00
N GLY A 174 9.91 -26.24 -7.50
CA GLY A 174 9.88 -25.92 -8.93
C GLY A 174 8.63 -26.46 -9.65
N SER A 175 7.58 -26.78 -8.88
CA SER A 175 6.33 -27.33 -9.42
C SER A 175 5.44 -26.24 -9.99
N LYS A 176 4.50 -26.62 -10.88
CA LYS A 176 3.49 -25.69 -11.39
C LYS A 176 2.62 -25.15 -10.25
N GLU A 177 2.34 -25.99 -9.26
CA GLU A 177 1.58 -25.61 -8.07
C GLU A 177 2.30 -24.55 -7.25
N GLU A 178 3.64 -24.60 -7.15
CA GLU A 178 4.43 -23.53 -6.54
C GLU A 178 4.30 -22.22 -7.32
N ASP A 179 4.34 -22.26 -8.65
CA ASP A 179 4.14 -21.07 -9.49
C ASP A 179 2.75 -20.45 -9.29
N GLU A 180 1.68 -21.27 -9.20
CA GLU A 180 0.33 -20.80 -8.88
C GLU A 180 0.26 -20.13 -7.48
N LEU A 181 1.01 -20.66 -6.49
CA LEU A 181 1.12 -20.01 -5.18
C LEU A 181 1.90 -18.69 -5.23
N ARG A 182 2.94 -18.59 -6.08
CA ARG A 182 3.71 -17.36 -6.28
C ARG A 182 2.84 -16.28 -6.92
N GLU A 183 2.02 -16.63 -7.90
CA GLU A 183 1.04 -15.73 -8.51
C GLU A 183 0.02 -15.22 -7.47
N ARG A 184 -0.56 -16.14 -6.69
CA ARG A 184 -1.48 -15.79 -5.59
C ARG A 184 -0.82 -14.87 -4.57
N GLN A 185 0.41 -15.17 -4.15
CA GLN A 185 1.17 -14.31 -3.24
C GLN A 185 1.38 -12.92 -3.86
N TRP A 186 1.67 -12.87 -5.17
CA TRP A 186 1.91 -11.61 -5.85
C TRP A 186 0.65 -10.74 -5.91
N ASP A 187 -0.51 -11.34 -6.16
CA ASP A 187 -1.78 -10.63 -6.13
C ASP A 187 -2.18 -10.19 -4.72
N GLU A 188 -1.88 -10.98 -3.68
CA GLU A 188 -2.06 -10.55 -2.28
C GLU A 188 -1.19 -9.33 -1.95
N LEU A 189 0.07 -9.29 -2.40
CA LEU A 189 0.97 -8.15 -2.21
C LEU A 189 0.50 -6.89 -2.95
N LYS A 190 0.02 -7.03 -4.20
CA LYS A 190 -0.62 -5.93 -4.94
C LYS A 190 -1.83 -5.40 -4.18
N GLY A 191 -2.73 -6.29 -3.76
CA GLY A 191 -3.94 -5.92 -3.02
C GLY A 191 -3.63 -5.21 -1.70
N LEU A 192 -2.57 -5.60 -0.99
CA LEU A 192 -2.12 -4.91 0.23
C LEU A 192 -1.59 -3.50 -0.07
N VAL A 193 -0.78 -3.34 -1.12
CA VAL A 193 -0.29 -2.02 -1.53
C VAL A 193 -1.46 -1.13 -1.98
N GLU A 194 -2.34 -1.62 -2.83
CA GLU A 194 -3.53 -0.87 -3.30
C GLU A 194 -4.44 -0.47 -2.14
N PHE A 195 -4.74 -1.41 -1.23
CA PHE A 195 -5.59 -1.14 -0.08
C PHE A 195 -4.96 -0.10 0.87
N THR A 196 -3.69 -0.28 1.24
CA THR A 196 -3.02 0.65 2.17
C THR A 196 -2.91 2.04 1.57
N ARG A 197 -2.63 2.15 0.27
CA ARG A 197 -2.58 3.43 -0.44
C ARG A 197 -3.95 4.08 -0.57
N GLY A 198 -4.98 3.32 -0.92
CA GLY A 198 -6.34 3.87 -1.00
C GLY A 198 -6.90 4.31 0.34
N LYS A 199 -6.50 3.67 1.45
CA LYS A 199 -6.99 3.97 2.80
C LYS A 199 -6.15 5.01 3.55
N TYR A 200 -4.84 4.98 3.38
CA TYR A 200 -3.89 5.78 4.18
C TYR A 200 -2.94 6.65 3.34
N GLY A 201 -2.95 6.51 2.02
CA GLY A 201 -2.13 7.33 1.13
C GLY A 201 -2.58 8.79 1.11
N LYS A 202 -1.66 9.68 0.71
CA LYS A 202 -1.92 11.11 0.59
C LYS A 202 -2.50 11.51 -0.77
#